data_AF-A0A9P4Q164-F1
#
_entry.id   AF-A0A9P4Q164-F1
#
_cell.length_a   1.000
_cell.length_b   1.000
_cell.length_c   1.000
_cell.angle_alpha   90.00
_cell.angle_beta   90.00
_cell.angle_gamma   90.00
#
_symmetry.space_group_name_H-M   'P 1'
#
loop_
_entity.id
_entity.type
_entity.pdbx_description
1 polymer ?
#
loop_
_entity_poly.entity_id
_entity_poly.type
_entity_poly.pdbx_seq_one_letter_code
_entity_poly.pdbx_strand_id
1 'polypeptide(L)' 'MERYRILEEQIEKGLAVLMEEAQELRHDLDEGRVKREEFEEKKMRLARDHEIMDTQSLRLRSLMEEDQDFEDDF' A
#
# COMPACT_ATOMS: atom_id res chain seq x y z
N MET A 1 17.81 2.30 11.62
CA MET A 1 16.60 2.21 12.48
C MET A 1 15.56 3.32 12.24
N GLU A 2 15.75 4.58 12.65
CA GLU A 2 14.67 5.61 12.58
C GLU A 2 14.12 5.88 11.17
N ARG A 3 14.98 5.81 10.14
CA ARG A 3 14.55 6.00 8.75
C ARG A 3 13.63 4.88 8.24
N TYR A 4 13.86 3.64 8.67
CA TYR A 4 13.00 2.51 8.27
C TYR A 4 11.63 2.61 8.92
N ARG A 5 11.57 3.08 10.17
CA ARG A 5 10.31 3.32 10.88
C ARG A 5 9.44 4.38 10.18
N ILE A 6 10.05 5.48 9.71
CA ILE A 6 9.32 6.52 8.96
C ILE A 6 8.78 5.96 7.63
N LEU A 7 9.57 5.14 6.93
CA LEU A 7 9.16 4.52 5.67
C LEU A 7 8.03 3.50 5.89
N GLU A 8 8.11 2.69 6.95
CA GLU A 8 7.07 1.74 7.33
C GLU A 8 5.75 2.47 7.61
N GLU A 9 5.78 3.52 8.43
CA GLU A 9 4.60 4.35 8.73
C GLU A 9 4.00 4.99 7.47
N GLN A 10 4.83 5.42 6.51
CA GLN A 10 4.37 5.97 5.25
C GLN A 10 3.68 4.91 4.37
N ILE A 11 4.22 3.69 4.32
CA ILE A 11 3.62 2.58 3.58
C ILE A 11 2.28 2.20 4.22
N GLU A 12 2.22 2.09 5.55
CA GLU A 12 0.99 1.79 6.28
C GLU A 12 -0.10 2.83 6.04
N LYS A 13 0.25 4.13 6.10
CA LYS A 13 -0.68 5.22 5.78
C LYS A 13 -1.15 5.16 4.33
N GLY A 14 -0.24 4.86 3.39
CA GLY A 14 -0.60 4.69 1.97
C GLY A 14 -1.60 3.55 1.75
N LEU A 15 -1.38 2.40 2.39
CA LEU A 15 -2.30 1.26 2.34
C LEU A 15 -3.67 1.60 2.94
N ALA A 16 -3.70 2.33 4.06
CA ALA A 16 -4.96 2.78 4.67
C ALA A 16 -5.78 3.68 3.72
N VAL A 17 -5.12 4.63 3.05
CA VAL A 17 -5.77 5.50 2.05
C VAL A 17 -6.31 4.69 0.87
N LEU A 18 -5.53 3.73 0.34
CA LEU A 18 -5.99 2.89 -0.77
C LEU A 18 -7.23 2.05 -0.39
N MET A 19 -7.30 1.59 0.86
CA MET A 19 -8.46 0.86 1.37
C MET A 19 -9.69 1.75 1.53
N GLU A 20 -9.52 2.98 2.01
CA GLU A 20 -10.58 3.98 2.09
C GLU A 20 -11.12 4.33 0.69
N GLU A 21 -10.23 4.63 -0.26
CA GLU A 21 -10.60 4.90 -1.66
C GLU A 21 -11.34 3.71 -2.30
N ALA A 22 -10.94 2.47 -1.99
CA ALA A 22 -11.63 1.28 -2.47
C ALA A 22 -13.05 1.14 -1.90
N GLN A 23 -13.25 1.50 -0.63
CA GLN A 23 -14.56 1.51 0.01
C GLN A 23 -15.46 2.60 -0.59
N GLU A 24 -14.92 3.81 -0.76
CA GLU A 24 -15.63 4.92 -1.40
C GLU A 24 -16.01 4.58 -2.85
N LEU A 25 -15.08 4.02 -3.63
CA LEU A 25 -15.34 3.61 -5.01
C LEU A 25 -16.46 2.57 -5.10
N ARG A 26 -16.53 1.65 -4.13
CA ARG A 26 -17.61 0.67 -4.06
C ARG A 26 -18.94 1.33 -3.72
N HIS A 27 -18.94 2.23 -2.74
CA HIS A 27 -20.12 2.99 -2.36
C HIS A 27 -20.67 3.84 -3.53
N ASP A 28 -19.79 4.52 -4.27
CA ASP A 28 -20.16 5.31 -5.44
C ASP A 28 -20.78 4.45 -6.54
N LEU A 29 -20.32 3.20 -6.72
CA LEU A 29 -20.91 2.27 -7.69
C LEU A 29 -22.32 1.87 -7.24
N ASP A 30 -22.48 1.53 -5.95
CA ASP A 30 -23.74 1.09 -5.37
C ASP A 30 -24.79 2.22 -5.41
N GLU A 31 -24.38 3.49 -5.27
CA GLU A 31 -25.24 4.68 -5.44
C GLU A 31 -25.42 5.13 -6.89
N GLY A 32 -24.75 4.49 -7.85
CA GLY A 32 -24.81 4.86 -9.27
C GLY A 32 -24.14 6.20 -9.61
N ARG A 33 -23.27 6.71 -8.73
CA ARG A 33 -22.46 7.93 -8.97
C ARG A 33 -21.33 7.70 -9.98
N VAL A 34 -20.88 6.46 -10.11
CA VAL A 34 -19.87 6.03 -11.09
C VAL A 34 -20.44 4.95 -12.02
N LYS A 35 -20.05 4.99 -13.29
CA LYS A 35 -20.42 3.94 -14.26
C LYS A 35 -19.58 2.69 -14.01
N ARG A 36 -20.12 1.53 -14.36
CA ARG A 36 -19.41 0.24 -14.20
C ARG A 36 -18.05 0.20 -14.91
N GLU A 37 -17.94 0.78 -16.10
CA GLU A 37 -16.67 0.85 -16.84
C GLU A 37 -15.61 1.66 -16.07
N GLU A 38 -15.97 2.87 -15.64
CA GLU A 38 -15.10 3.74 -14.82
C GLU A 38 -14.75 3.10 -13.46
N PHE A 39 -15.69 2.35 -12.87
CA PHE A 39 -15.43 1.58 -11.65
C PHE A 39 -14.35 0.52 -11.87
N GLU A 40 -14.45 -0.31 -12.93
CA GLU A 40 -13.45 -1.35 -13.17
C GLU A 40 -12.08 -0.76 -13.49
N GLU A 41 -12.01 0.36 -14.23
CA GLU A 41 -10.75 1.08 -14.47
C GLU A 41 -10.10 1.55 -13.16
N LYS A 42 -10.88 2.25 -12.30
CA LYS A 42 -10.39 2.74 -11.01
C LYS A 42 -9.99 1.61 -10.08
N LYS A 43 -10.76 0.52 -10.06
CA LYS A 43 -10.46 -0.69 -9.27
C LYS A 43 -9.16 -1.35 -9.73
N MET A 44 -8.91 -1.46 -11.03
CA MET A 44 -7.64 -2.00 -11.54
C MET A 44 -6.45 -1.15 -11.12
N ARG A 45 -6.60 0.19 -11.14
CA ARG A 45 -5.56 1.10 -10.65
C ARG A 45 -5.30 0.91 -9.16
N LEU A 46 -6.35 0.91 -8.32
CA LEU A 46 -6.21 0.70 -6.88
C LEU A 46 -5.55 -0.63 -6.54
N ALA A 47 -5.92 -1.71 -7.25
CA ALA A 47 -5.30 -3.02 -7.07
C ALA A 47 -3.80 -3.01 -7.40
N ARG A 48 -3.42 -2.33 -8.48
CA ARG A 48 -2.01 -2.17 -8.85
C ARG A 48 -1.22 -1.35 -7.81
N ASP A 49 -1.79 -0.25 -7.34
CA ASP A 49 -1.12 0.61 -6.36
C ASP A 49 -0.95 -0.12 -5.01
N HIS A 50 -1.94 -0.95 -4.64
CA HIS A 50 -1.84 -1.84 -3.47
C HIS A 50 -0.69 -2.86 -3.63
N GLU A 51 -0.61 -3.53 -4.77
CA GLU A 51 0.47 -4.50 -5.04
C GLU A 51 1.86 -3.85 -4.99
N ILE A 52 1.99 -2.62 -5.47
CA ILE A 52 3.23 -1.85 -5.39
C ILE A 52 3.60 -1.58 -3.92
N MET A 53 2.64 -1.15 -3.10
CA MET A 53 2.85 -0.88 -1.67
C MET A 53 3.21 -2.14 -0.88
N ASP A 54 2.52 -3.25 -1.14
CA ASP A 54 2.86 -4.56 -0.54
C ASP A 54 4.29 -4.97 -0.90
N THR A 55 4.67 -4.80 -2.16
CA THR A 55 6.04 -5.08 -2.62
C THR A 55 7.06 -4.19 -1.92
N GLN A 56 6.77 -2.91 -1.71
CA GLN A 56 7.67 -2.02 -0.97
C GLN A 56 7.77 -2.42 0.51
N SER A 57 6.66 -2.84 1.13
CA SER A 57 6.65 -3.34 2.52
C SER A 57 7.57 -4.56 2.67
N LEU A 58 7.47 -5.52 1.74
CA LEU A 58 8.34 -6.69 1.73
C LEU A 58 9.82 -6.33 1.56
N ARG A 59 10.14 -5.42 0.63
CA ARG A 59 11.52 -4.95 0.42
C ARG A 59 12.08 -4.25 1.65
N LEU A 60 11.26 -3.44 2.32
CA LEU A 60 11.66 -2.74 3.54
C LEU A 60 12.02 -3.72 4.65
N ARG A 61 11.23 -4.79 4.82
CA ARG A 61 11.53 -5.87 5.79
C ARG A 61 12.84 -6.56 5.48
N SER A 62 13.10 -6.92 4.23
CA SER A 62 14.37 -7.54 3.83
C SER A 62 15.58 -6.63 4.12
N LEU A 63 15.46 -5.32 3.88
CA LEU A 63 16.54 -4.37 4.21
C LEU A 63 16.77 -4.25 5.71
N MET A 64 15.71 -4.32 6.52
CA MET A 64 15.83 -4.30 7.98
C MET A 64 16.49 -5.57 8.52
N GLU A 65 16.18 -6.74 7.93
CA GLU A 65 16.83 -8.02 8.25
C GLU A 65 18.31 -8.00 7.88
N GLU A 66 18.66 -7.54 6.67
CA GLU A 66 20.05 -7.41 6.22
C GLU A 66 20.87 -6.49 7.13
N ASP A 67 20.33 -5.32 7.50
CA ASP A 67 21.03 -4.38 8.39
C ASP A 67 21.19 -4.93 9.82
N GLN A 68 20.29 -5.81 10.27
CA GLN A 68 20.35 -6.44 11.58
C GLN A 68 21.45 -7.53 11.64
N ASP A 69 21.61 -8.31 10.57
CA ASP A 69 22.67 -9.32 10.45
C ASP A 69 24.09 -8.69 10.49
N PHE A 70 24.25 -7.46 9.99
CA PHE A 70 25.54 -6.75 10.06
C PHE A 70 25.88 -6.17 11.44
N GLU A 71 24.88 -5.85 12.26
CA GLU A 71 25.10 -5.35 13.63
C GLU A 71 25.42 -6.48 14.62
N ASP A 72 24.93 -7.71 14.37
CA ASP A 72 25.17 -8.87 15.24
C ASP A 72 26.57 -9.52 15.05
N ASP A 73 27.26 -9.21 13.95
CA ASP A 73 28.59 -9.76 13.60
C ASP A 73 29.80 -8.90 14.06
N PHE A 74 29.59 -7.78 14.77
CA PHE A 74 30.63 -6.85 15.24
C PHE A 74 30.72 -6.68 16.77
#